data_AF-B2IJK7-F1
#
_entry.id   AF-B2IJK7-F1
#
_cell.length_a   1.000
_cell.length_b   1.000
_cell.length_c   1.000
_cell.angle_alpha   90.00
_cell.angle_beta   90.00
_cell.angle_gamma   90.00
#
_symmetry.space_group_name_H-M   'P 1'
#
loop_
_entity.id
_entity.type
_entity.pdbx_description
1 polymer ?
#
loop_
_entity_poly.entity_id
_entity_poly.type
_entity_poly.pdbx_seq_one_letter_code
_entity_poly.pdbx_strand_id
1 'polypeptide(L)'
;MASVIQDEMLIQESADNLDNYYNRCRGISHRLADALRSQGSVGQVLRCQGLRTEAPDADERWHVLGAQHQWVHFLVQIEGKRIVDLTRRQFFPNCDNPFYQSLEGFTAEWDKIEHEESTFNHRFRGQAG
;
A
#
# COMPACT_ATOMS: atom_id res chain seq x y z
N MET A 1 -15.28 2.16 18.35
CA MET A 1 -15.00 0.72 18.59
C MET A 1 -15.64 -0.15 17.54
N ALA A 2 -16.90 0.07 17.15
CA ALA A 2 -17.53 -0.68 16.05
C ALA A 2 -16.79 -0.53 14.69
N SER A 3 -16.26 0.65 14.37
CA SER A 3 -15.53 0.88 13.11
C SER A 3 -14.25 0.06 12.97
N VAL A 4 -13.46 -0.08 14.04
CA VAL A 4 -12.16 -0.80 13.97
C VAL A 4 -12.36 -2.30 13.67
N ILE A 5 -13.37 -2.92 14.27
CA ILE A 5 -13.68 -4.33 14.01
C ILE A 5 -14.17 -4.51 12.57
N GLN A 6 -14.99 -3.59 12.07
CA GLN A 6 -15.48 -3.60 10.69
C GLN A 6 -14.33 -3.40 9.69
N ASP A 7 -13.42 -2.46 9.96
CA ASP A 7 -12.22 -2.23 9.17
C ASP A 7 -11.36 -3.50 9.11
N GLU A 8 -11.13 -4.17 10.25
CA GLU A 8 -10.33 -5.39 10.31
C GLU A 8 -10.95 -6.54 9.53
N MET A 9 -12.28 -6.72 9.61
CA MET A 9 -13.00 -7.69 8.79
C MET A 9 -12.88 -7.38 7.30
N LEU A 10 -13.07 -6.11 6.90
CA LEU A 10 -12.96 -5.68 5.51
C LEU A 10 -11.54 -5.88 4.95
N ILE A 11 -10.52 -5.56 5.75
CA ILE A 11 -9.12 -5.73 5.39
C ILE A 11 -8.80 -7.22 5.20
N GLN A 12 -9.27 -8.07 6.12
CA GLN A 12 -9.06 -9.51 6.02
C GLN A 12 -9.76 -10.09 4.79
N GLU A 13 -11.03 -9.75 4.56
CA GLU A 13 -11.77 -10.17 3.35
C GLU A 13 -11.06 -9.71 2.07
N SER A 14 -10.53 -8.48 2.08
CA SER A 14 -9.76 -7.96 0.94
C SER A 14 -8.47 -8.75 0.71
N ALA A 15 -7.80 -9.19 1.79
CA ALA A 15 -6.58 -9.98 1.73
C ALA A 15 -6.83 -11.42 1.25
N ASP A 16 -7.92 -12.04 1.69
CA ASP A 16 -8.31 -13.41 1.38
C ASP A 16 -8.72 -13.58 -0.09
N ASN A 17 -9.23 -12.51 -0.72
CA ASN A 17 -9.65 -12.47 -2.12
C ASN A 17 -8.52 -12.10 -3.12
N LEU A 18 -7.25 -12.12 -2.67
CA LEU A 18 -6.11 -11.83 -3.55
C LEU A 18 -5.53 -13.10 -4.17
N ASP A 19 -5.82 -13.31 -5.45
CA ASP A 19 -5.27 -14.43 -6.22
C ASP A 19 -3.82 -14.17 -6.69
N ASN A 20 -3.37 -12.91 -6.69
CA ASN A 20 -2.03 -12.51 -7.13
C ASN A 20 -1.63 -11.14 -6.56
N TYR A 21 -0.40 -11.06 -6.02
CA TYR A 21 0.15 -9.85 -5.42
C TYR A 21 0.91 -8.96 -6.40
N TYR A 22 1.53 -9.54 -7.43
CA TYR A 22 2.52 -8.85 -8.25
C TYR A 22 1.91 -7.76 -9.14
N ASN A 23 2.47 -6.56 -9.10
CA ASN A 23 2.08 -5.40 -9.93
C ASN A 23 0.58 -5.04 -9.84
N ARG A 24 -0.07 -5.41 -8.72
CA ARG A 24 -1.47 -5.09 -8.43
C ARG A 24 -1.62 -4.10 -7.28
N CYS A 25 -0.53 -3.78 -6.57
CA CYS A 25 -0.53 -2.96 -5.35
C CYS A 25 -1.35 -1.69 -5.50
N ARG A 26 -1.10 -0.87 -6.54
CA ARG A 26 -1.86 0.37 -6.77
C ARG A 26 -3.37 0.15 -6.81
N GLY A 27 -3.85 -0.74 -7.67
CA GLY A 27 -5.29 -0.99 -7.81
C GLY A 27 -5.92 -1.67 -6.58
N ILE A 28 -5.17 -2.47 -5.84
CA ILE A 28 -5.61 -3.07 -4.58
C ILE A 28 -5.72 -2.02 -3.48
N SER A 29 -4.71 -1.16 -3.33
CA SER A 29 -4.70 -0.09 -2.32
C SER A 29 -5.83 0.91 -2.52
N HIS A 30 -6.11 1.32 -3.77
CA HIS A 30 -7.25 2.19 -4.06
C HIS A 30 -8.59 1.53 -3.69
N ARG A 31 -8.81 0.28 -4.12
CA ARG A 31 -10.05 -0.44 -3.79
C ARG A 31 -10.26 -0.57 -2.28
N LEU A 32 -9.20 -0.90 -1.54
CA LEU A 32 -9.27 -0.98 -0.08
C LEU A 32 -9.56 0.39 0.55
N ALA A 33 -8.85 1.45 0.12
CA ALA A 33 -9.05 2.80 0.65
C ALA A 33 -10.48 3.30 0.41
N ASP A 34 -11.04 3.04 -0.78
CA ASP A 34 -12.42 3.42 -1.11
C ASP A 34 -13.44 2.62 -0.29
N ALA A 35 -13.21 1.32 -0.08
CA ALA A 35 -14.06 0.49 0.75
C ALA A 35 -14.06 0.97 2.22
N LEU A 36 -12.90 1.29 2.79
CA LEU A 36 -12.78 1.87 4.14
C LEU A 36 -13.53 3.19 4.25
N ARG A 37 -13.38 4.09 3.26
CA ARG A 37 -14.13 5.36 3.20
C ARG A 37 -15.63 5.16 3.13
N SER A 38 -16.10 4.16 2.38
CA SER A 38 -17.53 3.84 2.28
C SER A 38 -18.15 3.40 3.62
N GLN A 39 -17.32 2.88 4.55
CA GLN A 39 -17.72 2.48 5.90
C GLN A 39 -17.49 3.59 6.95
N GLY A 40 -17.00 4.76 6.53
CA GLY A 40 -16.79 5.93 7.38
C GLY A 40 -15.38 6.09 7.94
N SER A 41 -14.44 5.23 7.56
CA SER A 41 -13.04 5.29 8.01
C SER A 41 -12.17 6.11 7.05
N VAL A 42 -11.14 6.77 7.58
CA VAL A 42 -10.18 7.54 6.78
C VAL A 42 -9.09 6.62 6.24
N GLY A 43 -9.29 6.10 5.03
CA GLY A 43 -8.26 5.42 4.24
C GLY A 43 -7.53 6.39 3.30
N GLN A 44 -6.20 6.32 3.20
CA GLN A 44 -5.36 7.09 2.29
C GLN A 44 -4.37 6.18 1.58
N VAL A 45 -4.21 6.34 0.26
CA VAL A 45 -3.23 5.57 -0.50
C VAL A 45 -1.88 6.27 -0.44
N LEU A 46 -0.86 5.55 0.02
CA LEU A 46 0.52 6.02 -0.02
C LEU A 46 1.25 5.38 -1.18
N ARG A 47 2.01 6.20 -1.92
CA ARG A 47 3.02 5.77 -2.86
C ARG A 47 4.37 5.82 -2.16
N CYS A 48 5.07 4.69 -2.10
CA CYS A 48 6.43 4.63 -1.60
C CYS A 48 7.41 4.23 -2.70
N GLN A 49 8.66 4.65 -2.55
CA GLN A 49 9.74 4.31 -3.45
C GLN A 49 11.05 4.15 -2.70
N GLY A 50 11.88 3.23 -3.18
CA GLY A 50 13.21 2.97 -2.63
C GLY A 50 13.14 2.15 -1.35
N LEU A 51 12.84 0.86 -1.50
CA LEU A 51 12.82 -0.08 -0.40
C LEU A 51 14.24 -0.26 0.15
N ARG A 52 14.44 -0.02 1.44
CA ARG A 52 15.74 -0.15 2.13
C ARG A 52 15.96 -1.53 2.73
N THR A 53 14.90 -2.16 3.21
CA THR A 53 14.95 -3.53 3.71
C THR A 53 15.30 -4.46 2.56
N GLU A 54 16.39 -5.20 2.66
CA GLU A 54 16.78 -6.15 1.61
C GLU A 54 15.67 -7.17 1.37
N ALA A 55 15.25 -7.30 0.11
CA ALA A 55 14.22 -8.24 -0.31
C ALA A 55 14.82 -9.26 -1.31
N PRO A 56 15.68 -10.18 -0.84
CA PRO A 56 16.34 -11.17 -1.70
C PRO A 56 15.35 -12.18 -2.27
N ASP A 57 14.24 -12.40 -1.57
CA ASP A 57 13.17 -13.33 -1.96
C ASP A 57 12.01 -12.61 -2.67
N ALA A 58 12.23 -11.38 -3.15
CA ALA A 58 11.23 -10.68 -3.94
C ALA A 58 10.90 -11.48 -5.20
N ASP A 59 9.67 -11.29 -5.71
CA ASP A 59 9.27 -11.89 -6.99
C ASP A 59 10.30 -11.55 -8.07
N GLU A 60 10.80 -12.55 -8.79
CA GLU A 60 11.92 -12.44 -9.73
C GLU A 60 11.75 -11.29 -10.75
N ARG A 61 10.50 -10.99 -11.10
CA ARG A 61 10.16 -9.93 -12.05
C ARG A 61 10.55 -8.55 -11.54
N TRP A 62 10.65 -8.33 -10.23
CA TRP A 62 11.16 -7.08 -9.64
C TRP A 62 12.65 -6.87 -9.92
N HIS A 63 13.46 -7.93 -9.86
CA HIS A 63 14.88 -7.85 -10.17
C HIS A 63 15.14 -7.50 -11.65
N VAL A 64 14.21 -7.86 -12.54
CA VAL A 64 14.26 -7.49 -13.97
C VAL A 64 13.91 -6.01 -14.19
N LEU A 65 13.05 -5.42 -13.36
CA LEU A 65 12.58 -4.04 -13.50
C LEU A 65 13.64 -2.99 -13.12
N GLY A 66 14.61 -3.35 -12.30
CA GLY A 66 15.70 -2.46 -11.91
C GLY A 66 16.15 -2.68 -10.47
N ALA A 67 17.01 -1.79 -10.01
CA ALA A 67 17.55 -1.85 -8.66
C ALA A 67 16.47 -1.57 -7.60
N GLN A 68 16.57 -2.21 -6.43
CA GLN A 68 15.58 -2.12 -5.35
C GLN A 68 15.26 -0.67 -4.91
N HIS A 69 16.26 0.22 -4.93
CA HIS A 69 16.07 1.65 -4.61
C HIS A 69 15.15 2.40 -5.62
N GLN A 70 14.82 1.77 -6.75
CA GLN A 70 13.93 2.31 -7.78
C GLN A 70 12.53 1.72 -7.70
N TRP A 71 12.32 0.65 -6.93
CA TRP A 71 11.02 -0.01 -6.84
C TRP A 71 10.00 0.92 -6.22
N VAL A 72 8.79 0.88 -6.78
CA VAL A 72 7.66 1.72 -6.40
C VAL A 72 6.54 0.82 -5.92
N HIS A 73 5.95 1.16 -4.78
CA HIS A 73 4.89 0.36 -4.18
C HIS A 73 3.76 1.23 -3.65
N PHE A 74 2.60 0.62 -3.45
CA PHE A 74 1.40 1.29 -2.98
C PHE A 74 0.78 0.50 -1.84
N LEU A 75 0.32 1.21 -0.81
CA LEU A 75 -0.31 0.64 0.38
C LEU A 75 -1.28 1.65 1.01
N VAL A 76 -2.01 1.24 2.05
CA VAL A 76 -3.05 2.08 2.66
C VAL A 76 -2.66 2.51 4.07
N GLN A 77 -2.81 3.80 4.36
CA GLN A 77 -2.80 4.37 5.70
C GLN A 77 -4.23 4.57 6.20
N ILE A 78 -4.49 4.13 7.42
CA ILE A 78 -5.80 4.18 8.07
C ILE A 78 -5.71 5.10 9.30
N GLU A 79 -6.61 6.07 9.37
CA GLU A 79 -6.73 7.05 10.47
C GLU A 79 -5.41 7.78 10.80
N GLY A 80 -4.55 7.95 9.80
CA GLY A 80 -3.23 8.59 9.94
C GLY A 80 -2.22 7.80 10.79
N LYS A 81 -2.54 6.58 11.24
CA LYS A 81 -1.76 5.86 12.26
C LYS A 81 -1.30 4.47 11.83
N ARG A 82 -2.20 3.70 11.21
CA ARG A 82 -1.97 2.29 10.88
C ARG A 82 -1.65 2.15 9.41
N ILE A 83 -0.60 1.40 9.08
CA ILE A 83 -0.26 1.05 7.71
C ILE A 83 -0.67 -0.39 7.45
N VAL A 84 -1.34 -0.63 6.33
CA VAL A 84 -1.69 -1.96 5.86
C VAL A 84 -1.23 -2.18 4.42
N ASP A 85 -0.61 -3.32 4.17
CA ASP A 85 -0.14 -3.75 2.86
C ASP A 85 -0.66 -5.16 2.56
N LEU A 86 -1.56 -5.25 1.58
CA LEU A 86 -2.13 -6.52 1.13
C LEU A 86 -1.28 -7.22 0.07
N THR A 87 -0.20 -6.58 -0.36
CA THR A 87 0.64 -7.00 -1.48
C THR A 87 2.11 -7.08 -1.11
N ARG A 88 2.43 -7.05 0.18
CA ARG A 88 3.81 -7.13 0.69
C ARG A 88 4.52 -8.42 0.28
N ARG A 89 3.76 -9.50 0.09
CA ARG A 89 4.27 -10.80 -0.34
C ARG A 89 4.98 -10.80 -1.69
N GLN A 90 4.83 -9.74 -2.51
CA GLN A 90 5.63 -9.59 -3.72
C GLN A 90 7.12 -9.27 -3.44
N PHE A 91 7.45 -8.78 -2.24
CA PHE A 91 8.82 -8.53 -1.77
C PHE A 91 9.25 -9.53 -0.70
N PHE A 92 8.31 -9.95 0.16
CA PHE A 92 8.56 -10.83 1.30
C PHE A 92 7.54 -11.97 1.34
N PRO A 93 7.71 -13.06 0.56
CA PRO A 93 6.68 -14.08 0.35
C PRO A 93 6.13 -14.73 1.62
N ASN A 94 6.96 -14.79 2.67
CA ASN A 94 6.64 -15.45 3.94
C ASN A 94 6.02 -14.51 4.99
N CYS A 95 5.72 -13.25 4.65
CA CYS A 95 5.09 -12.34 5.61
C CYS A 95 3.58 -12.63 5.80
N ASP A 96 3.04 -12.07 6.88
CA ASP A 96 1.60 -12.05 7.11
C ASP A 96 0.86 -11.36 5.96
N ASN A 97 -0.40 -11.74 5.75
CA ASN A 97 -1.30 -11.08 4.82
C ASN A 97 -2.72 -11.08 5.42
N PRO A 98 -3.29 -9.92 5.77
CA PRO A 98 -2.76 -8.56 5.59
C PRO A 98 -1.49 -8.29 6.42
N PHE A 99 -0.54 -7.55 5.88
CA PHE A 99 0.62 -7.10 6.65
C PHE A 99 0.35 -5.74 7.28
N TYR A 100 0.59 -5.63 8.59
CA TYR A 100 0.46 -4.38 9.33
C TYR A 100 1.82 -3.88 9.80
N GLN A 101 2.00 -2.56 9.77
CA GLN A 101 3.16 -1.92 10.38
C GLN A 101 2.82 -0.54 10.96
N SER A 102 3.67 -0.07 11.86
CA SER A 102 3.60 1.31 12.36
C SER A 102 4.04 2.29 11.27
N LEU A 103 3.59 3.54 11.37
CA LEU A 103 4.07 4.63 10.52
C LEU A 103 5.60 4.80 10.65
N GLU A 104 6.15 4.68 11.87
CA GLU A 104 7.59 4.77 12.12
C GLU A 104 8.38 3.71 11.35
N GLY A 105 7.99 2.43 11.49
CA GLY A 105 8.63 1.32 10.77
C GLY A 105 8.53 1.48 9.25
N PHE A 106 7.37 1.93 8.77
CA PHE A 106 7.19 2.24 7.36
C PHE A 106 8.12 3.36 6.87
N THR A 107 8.24 4.46 7.61
CA THR A 107 9.14 5.58 7.24
C THR A 107 10.62 5.23 7.31
N ALA A 108 10.99 4.28 8.15
CA ALA A 108 12.36 3.77 8.21
C ALA A 108 12.70 2.89 7.00
N GLU A 109 11.71 2.19 6.44
CA GLU A 109 11.87 1.20 5.37
C GLU A 109 11.93 1.82 3.96
N TRP A 110 11.35 3.00 3.74
CA TRP A 110 11.23 3.60 2.40
C TRP A 110 11.95 4.95 2.28
N ASP A 111 12.64 5.19 1.16
CA ASP A 111 13.32 6.46 0.90
C ASP A 111 12.37 7.62 0.63
N LYS A 112 11.27 7.37 -0.08
CA LYS A 112 10.29 8.39 -0.46
C LYS A 112 8.89 7.88 -0.20
N ILE A 113 8.05 8.74 0.38
CA ILE A 113 6.65 8.48 0.70
C ILE A 113 5.82 9.70 0.28
N GLU A 114 4.76 9.47 -0.47
CA GLU A 114 3.86 10.50 -0.99
C GLU A 114 2.40 10.05 -0.80
N HIS A 115 1.49 10.96 -0.46
CA HIS A 115 0.05 10.68 -0.51
C HIS A 115 -0.41 10.72 -1.97
N GLU A 116 -0.90 9.60 -2.50
CA GLU A 116 -1.22 9.53 -3.93
C GLU A 116 -2.34 10.49 -4.33
N GLU A 117 -3.29 10.78 -3.43
CA GLU A 117 -4.37 11.74 -3.69
C GLU A 117 -3.83 13.16 -3.93
N SER A 118 -2.70 13.52 -3.32
CA SER A 118 -2.02 14.80 -3.55
C SER A 118 -1.34 14.86 -4.92
N THR A 119 -0.87 13.71 -5.42
CA THR A 119 -0.20 13.59 -6.73
C THR A 119 -1.20 13.52 -7.89
N PHE A 120 -2.40 12.95 -7.68
CA PHE A 120 -3.44 12.85 -8.70
C PHE A 120 -4.17 14.18 -8.94
N ASN A 121 -4.48 14.93 -7.88
CA ASN A 121 -5.13 16.24 -7.99
C ASN A 121 -4.26 17.31 -8.68
N HIS A 122 -2.94 17.14 -8.70
CA HIS A 122 -2.05 18.02 -9.45
C HIS A 122 -2.07 17.79 -10.97
N ARG A 123 -2.39 16.58 -11.44
CA ARG A 123 -2.42 16.28 -12.88
C ARG A 123 -3.67 16.78 -13.60
N PHE A 124 -4.78 16.99 -12.89
CA PHE A 124 -6.04 17.47 -13.49
C PHE A 124 -6.30 18.97 -13.32
N ARG A 125 -5.48 19.69 -12.54
CA ARG A 125 -5.57 21.16 -12.40
C ARG A 125 -4.78 21.95 -13.46
N GLY A 126 -4.16 21.28 -14.43
CA GLY A 126 -3.32 21.89 -15.47
C GLY A 126 -3.98 22.11 -16.83
N GLN A 127 -5.26 21.80 -17.02
CA GLN A 127 -5.99 22.04 -18.27
C GLN A 127 -7.33 22.74 -18.02
N ALA A 128 -7.27 23.94 -17.48
CA ALA A 128 -8.36 24.91 -17.57
C ALA A 128 -7.70 26.30 -17.65
N GLY A 129 -7.11 26.57 -18.81
CA GLY A 129 -6.58 27.86 -19.24
C GLY A 129 -6.98 28.08 -20.67
#